data_AF-A0A938KKT8-F1
#
_entry.id   AF-A0A938KKT8-F1
#
_cell.length_a   1.000
_cell.length_b   1.000
_cell.length_c   1.000
_cell.angle_alpha   90.00
_cell.angle_beta   90.00
_cell.angle_gamma   90.00
#
_symmetry.space_group_name_H-M   'P 1'
#
loop_
_entity.id
_entity.type
_entity.pdbx_description
1 polymer ?
#
loop_
_entity_poly.entity_id
_entity_poly.type
_entity_poly.pdbx_seq_one_letter_code
_entity_poly.pdbx_strand_id
1 'polypeptide(L)'
;MNGRLAANKTSFGVAIALATLAWSSVSAAGRIDEVRRELEALHETDQAQRREMAAVERAHGMGSPQMAELWKKQTASDTRNIQRLEAIIAEIGWPKRSVVGEKAASAAFLVLQHSDLIYQQKYLPLARTAAAEQEMRASSLALLEDRVLLREGKKQIYGSQVQRNDAGEWEVRSLEDPEHVDRRRASVGLPPLAEYLAGFAQRSGGKVADHSGGAPLADAPPLRQDLFSATDDARTAYEKLRQVKPTPGPAGLTLQLACHDF
;
A
#
# COMPACT_ATOMS: atom_id res chain seq x y z
N MET A 1 -36.36 -58.15 -52.83
CA MET A 1 -35.26 -57.20 -53.06
C MET A 1 -35.56 -55.95 -52.26
N ASN A 2 -35.05 -55.86 -51.02
CA ASN A 2 -35.32 -54.75 -50.10
C ASN A 2 -34.08 -53.85 -50.02
N GLY A 3 -34.18 -52.63 -50.57
CA GLY A 3 -33.14 -51.62 -50.50
C GLY A 3 -33.11 -50.94 -49.13
N ARG A 4 -31.94 -50.97 -48.48
CA ARG A 4 -31.64 -50.19 -47.27
C ARG A 4 -31.18 -48.78 -47.68
N LEU A 5 -31.89 -47.77 -47.20
CA LEU A 5 -31.42 -46.38 -47.19
C LEU A 5 -30.31 -46.22 -46.14
N ALA A 6 -29.14 -45.75 -46.56
CA ALA A 6 -28.03 -45.36 -45.71
C ALA A 6 -28.27 -43.95 -45.14
N ALA A 7 -28.27 -43.80 -43.82
CA ALA A 7 -28.30 -42.52 -43.15
C ALA A 7 -26.88 -41.94 -43.05
N ASN A 8 -26.67 -40.78 -43.67
CA ASN A 8 -25.47 -39.96 -43.51
C ASN A 8 -25.43 -39.38 -42.10
N LYS A 9 -24.41 -39.71 -41.30
CA LYS A 9 -24.11 -39.01 -40.04
C LYS A 9 -23.08 -37.93 -40.33
N THR A 10 -23.53 -36.69 -40.46
CA THR A 10 -22.66 -35.52 -40.53
C THR A 10 -22.30 -35.09 -39.11
N SER A 11 -21.01 -35.14 -38.77
CA SER A 11 -20.45 -34.76 -37.48
C SER A 11 -20.56 -33.25 -37.26
N PHE A 12 -21.47 -32.81 -36.40
CA PHE A 12 -21.46 -31.46 -35.80
C PHE A 12 -20.96 -31.58 -34.36
N GLY A 13 -19.70 -31.21 -34.11
CA GLY A 13 -19.18 -31.27 -32.76
C GLY A 13 -17.76 -30.80 -32.60
N VAL A 14 -17.44 -29.54 -32.94
CA VAL A 14 -16.23 -28.85 -32.42
C VAL A 14 -16.42 -27.32 -32.20
N ALA A 15 -17.44 -26.66 -32.75
CA ALA A 15 -17.47 -25.18 -32.76
C ALA A 15 -17.89 -24.46 -31.45
N ILE A 16 -18.34 -25.16 -30.39
CA ILE A 16 -18.93 -24.51 -29.19
C ILE A 16 -17.90 -24.21 -28.09
N ALA A 17 -16.72 -24.85 -28.08
CA ALA A 17 -15.74 -24.67 -27.01
C ALA A 17 -14.90 -23.37 -27.10
N LEU A 18 -14.86 -22.71 -28.28
CA LEU A 18 -14.08 -21.48 -28.47
C LEU A 18 -14.83 -20.20 -28.05
N ALA A 19 -16.17 -20.21 -28.08
CA ALA A 19 -16.99 -19.05 -27.72
C ALA A 19 -17.10 -18.83 -26.20
N THR A 20 -17.04 -19.91 -25.39
CA THR A 20 -17.12 -19.82 -23.92
C THR A 20 -15.86 -19.24 -23.29
N LEU A 21 -14.67 -19.58 -23.82
CA LEU A 21 -13.39 -19.03 -23.35
C LEU A 21 -13.27 -17.51 -23.62
N ALA A 22 -13.75 -17.05 -24.77
CA ALA A 22 -13.72 -15.63 -25.14
C ALA A 22 -14.66 -14.75 -24.29
N TRP A 23 -15.84 -15.26 -23.90
CA TRP A 23 -16.78 -14.51 -23.05
C TRP A 23 -16.26 -14.36 -21.61
N SER A 24 -15.66 -15.41 -21.05
CA SER A 24 -15.06 -15.37 -19.72
C SER A 24 -13.87 -14.41 -19.63
N SER A 25 -13.02 -14.31 -20.67
CA SER A 25 -11.88 -13.39 -20.68
C SER A 25 -12.29 -11.92 -20.78
N VAL A 26 -13.35 -11.59 -21.53
CA VAL A 26 -13.85 -10.21 -21.66
C VAL A 26 -14.46 -9.73 -20.33
N SER A 27 -15.18 -10.59 -19.62
CA SER A 27 -15.73 -10.27 -18.29
C SER A 27 -14.64 -10.05 -17.23
N ALA A 28 -13.55 -10.84 -17.27
CA ALA A 28 -12.43 -10.67 -16.34
C ALA A 28 -11.66 -9.37 -16.61
N ALA A 29 -11.39 -9.02 -17.87
CA ALA A 29 -10.75 -7.76 -18.24
C ALA A 29 -11.59 -6.54 -17.82
N GLY A 30 -12.92 -6.60 -18.06
CA GLY A 30 -13.84 -5.55 -17.62
C GLY A 30 -13.84 -5.37 -16.10
N ARG A 31 -13.77 -6.46 -15.33
CA ARG A 31 -13.70 -6.41 -13.87
C ARG A 31 -12.39 -5.79 -13.36
N ILE A 32 -11.25 -6.15 -13.96
CA ILE A 32 -9.96 -5.53 -13.61
C ILE A 32 -9.96 -4.03 -13.90
N ASP A 33 -10.57 -3.61 -15.00
CA ASP A 33 -10.73 -2.19 -15.32
C ASP A 33 -11.60 -1.43 -14.31
N GLU A 34 -12.63 -2.08 -13.77
CA GLU A 34 -13.42 -1.53 -12.66
C GLU A 34 -12.60 -1.42 -11.37
N VAL A 35 -11.84 -2.48 -11.00
CA VAL A 35 -10.94 -2.44 -9.84
C VAL A 35 -9.93 -1.30 -9.97
N ARG A 36 -9.32 -1.14 -11.15
CA ARG A 36 -8.38 -0.07 -11.42
C ARG A 36 -9.01 1.29 -11.20
N ARG A 37 -10.17 1.57 -11.81
CA ARG A 37 -10.88 2.86 -11.63
C ARG A 37 -11.23 3.12 -10.17
N GLU A 38 -11.62 2.08 -9.46
CA GLU A 38 -11.95 2.18 -8.05
C GLU A 38 -10.73 2.52 -7.19
N LEU A 39 -9.60 1.84 -7.39
CA LEU A 39 -8.35 2.16 -6.71
C LEU A 39 -7.86 3.58 -7.03
N GLU A 40 -7.97 4.01 -8.28
CA GLU A 40 -7.65 5.38 -8.68
C GLU A 40 -8.55 6.41 -7.98
N ALA A 41 -9.84 6.10 -7.76
CA ALA A 41 -10.75 6.96 -7.00
C ALA A 41 -10.40 7.00 -5.50
N LEU A 42 -9.98 5.87 -4.92
CA LEU A 42 -9.47 5.81 -3.55
C LEU A 42 -8.21 6.68 -3.40
N HIS A 43 -7.29 6.60 -4.37
CA HIS A 43 -6.09 7.45 -4.41
C HIS A 43 -6.45 8.93 -4.40
N GLU A 44 -7.37 9.36 -5.27
CA GLU A 44 -7.75 10.78 -5.33
C GLU A 44 -8.40 11.26 -4.04
N THR A 45 -9.28 10.45 -3.45
CA THR A 45 -9.96 10.81 -2.19
C THR A 45 -8.95 10.92 -1.05
N ASP A 46 -8.05 9.93 -0.90
CA ASP A 46 -6.98 9.92 0.11
C ASP A 46 -6.07 11.15 0.00
N GLN A 47 -5.64 11.48 -1.22
CA GLN A 47 -4.71 12.59 -1.45
C GLN A 47 -5.38 13.96 -1.39
N ALA A 48 -6.64 14.09 -1.81
CA ALA A 48 -7.39 15.35 -1.75
C ALA A 48 -7.55 15.85 -0.31
N GLN A 49 -7.91 14.97 0.62
CA GLN A 49 -8.07 15.31 2.03
C GLN A 49 -6.73 15.76 2.65
N ARG A 50 -5.62 15.07 2.32
CA ARG A 50 -4.28 15.46 2.80
C ARG A 50 -3.82 16.81 2.24
N ARG A 51 -4.18 17.15 1.00
CA ARG A 51 -3.95 18.49 0.44
C ARG A 51 -4.74 19.57 1.17
N GLU A 52 -6.00 19.28 1.53
CA GLU A 52 -6.84 20.18 2.33
C GLU A 52 -6.23 20.40 3.72
N MET A 53 -5.81 19.33 4.39
CA MET A 53 -5.13 19.41 5.69
C MET A 53 -3.85 20.23 5.62
N ALA A 54 -3.01 20.04 4.60
CA ALA A 54 -1.80 20.85 4.43
C ALA A 54 -2.09 22.35 4.18
N ALA A 55 -3.23 22.69 3.58
CA ALA A 55 -3.66 24.08 3.46
C ALA A 55 -4.14 24.64 4.81
N VAL A 56 -4.91 23.86 5.56
CA VAL A 56 -5.41 24.25 6.89
C VAL A 56 -4.30 24.35 7.93
N GLU A 57 -3.30 23.46 7.90
CA GLU A 57 -2.10 23.56 8.74
C GLU A 57 -1.40 24.90 8.52
N ARG A 58 -1.21 25.31 7.27
CA ARG A 58 -0.56 26.60 6.95
C ARG A 58 -1.38 27.81 7.37
N ALA A 59 -2.71 27.73 7.29
CA ALA A 59 -3.60 28.86 7.60
C ALA A 59 -3.93 28.98 9.09
N HIS A 60 -4.04 27.86 9.80
CA HIS A 60 -4.61 27.79 11.15
C HIS A 60 -3.76 27.02 12.16
N GLY A 61 -2.73 26.28 11.72
CA GLY A 61 -1.90 25.43 12.56
C GLY A 61 -2.49 24.03 12.82
N MET A 62 -1.61 23.10 13.18
CA MET A 62 -1.97 21.69 13.43
C MET A 62 -2.95 21.49 14.60
N GLY A 63 -2.90 22.34 15.62
CA GLY A 63 -3.77 22.25 16.81
C GLY A 63 -5.12 22.96 16.68
N SER A 64 -5.51 23.40 15.48
CA SER A 64 -6.72 24.20 15.29
C SER A 64 -8.01 23.35 15.29
N PRO A 65 -9.17 23.93 15.66
CA PRO A 65 -10.47 23.26 15.53
C PRO A 65 -10.78 22.82 14.08
N GLN A 66 -10.34 23.60 13.09
CA GLN A 66 -10.47 23.28 11.66
C GLN A 66 -9.73 21.99 11.32
N MET A 67 -8.50 21.85 11.84
CA MET A 67 -7.71 20.63 11.66
C MET A 67 -8.36 19.43 12.36
N ALA A 68 -8.93 19.61 13.56
CA ALA A 68 -9.63 18.55 14.28
C ALA A 68 -10.82 17.99 13.49
N GLU A 69 -11.60 18.83 12.80
CA GLU A 69 -12.69 18.36 11.94
C GLU A 69 -12.19 17.62 10.70
N LEU A 70 -11.06 18.02 10.12
CA LEU A 70 -10.44 17.28 9.02
C LEU A 70 -9.92 15.92 9.45
N TRP A 71 -9.32 15.80 10.65
CA TRP A 71 -8.89 14.52 11.19
C TRP A 71 -10.04 13.52 11.34
N LYS A 72 -11.21 13.97 11.81
CA LYS A 72 -12.40 13.11 11.89
C LYS A 72 -12.83 12.60 10.50
N LYS A 73 -12.85 13.50 9.50
CA LYS A 73 -13.18 13.14 8.11
C LYS A 73 -12.16 12.17 7.52
N GLN A 74 -10.87 12.41 7.74
CA GLN A 74 -9.77 11.58 7.27
C GLN A 74 -9.87 10.17 7.87
N THR A 75 -10.05 10.07 9.19
CA THR A 75 -10.15 8.78 9.90
C THR A 75 -11.33 7.95 9.38
N ALA A 76 -12.49 8.58 9.19
CA ALA A 76 -13.66 7.91 8.62
C ALA A 76 -13.42 7.46 7.17
N SER A 77 -12.64 8.23 6.40
CA SER A 77 -12.27 7.88 5.02
C SER A 77 -11.27 6.74 4.98
N ASP A 78 -10.22 6.78 5.80
CA ASP A 78 -9.18 5.74 5.86
C ASP A 78 -9.80 4.40 6.28
N THR A 79 -10.79 4.41 7.19
CA THR A 79 -11.57 3.23 7.58
C THR A 79 -12.35 2.63 6.40
N ARG A 80 -13.05 3.45 5.62
CA ARG A 80 -13.78 2.97 4.43
C ARG A 80 -12.83 2.48 3.35
N ASN A 81 -11.72 3.18 3.16
CA ASN A 81 -10.71 2.86 2.17
C ASN A 81 -10.09 1.48 2.44
N ILE A 82 -9.70 1.20 3.71
CA ILE A 82 -9.12 -0.10 4.04
C ILE A 82 -10.13 -1.23 3.86
N GLN A 83 -11.39 -1.06 4.28
CA GLN A 83 -12.46 -2.03 4.05
C GLN A 83 -12.62 -2.34 2.55
N ARG A 84 -12.54 -1.31 1.70
CA ARG A 84 -12.65 -1.53 0.26
C ARG A 84 -11.42 -2.22 -0.31
N LEU A 85 -10.22 -1.85 0.13
CA LEU A 85 -9.00 -2.55 -0.26
C LEU A 85 -9.03 -4.03 0.16
N GLU A 86 -9.53 -4.36 1.35
CA GLU A 86 -9.67 -5.76 1.79
C GLU A 86 -10.58 -6.56 0.84
N ALA A 87 -11.69 -5.96 0.40
CA ALA A 87 -12.59 -6.60 -0.56
C ALA A 87 -11.92 -6.83 -1.93
N ILE A 88 -11.14 -5.86 -2.40
CA ILE A 88 -10.35 -6.00 -3.64
C ILE A 88 -9.29 -7.10 -3.47
N ILE A 89 -8.59 -7.13 -2.33
CA ILE A 89 -7.59 -8.17 -2.05
C ILE A 89 -8.21 -9.57 -2.00
N ALA A 90 -9.40 -9.70 -1.40
CA ALA A 90 -10.13 -10.97 -1.37
C ALA A 90 -10.53 -11.46 -2.76
N GLU A 91 -10.74 -10.54 -3.70
CA GLU A 91 -11.19 -10.86 -5.05
C GLU A 91 -10.02 -11.18 -6.01
N ILE A 92 -8.98 -10.34 -6.02
CA ILE A 92 -7.91 -10.41 -7.04
C ILE A 92 -6.51 -10.61 -6.44
N GLY A 93 -6.39 -10.73 -5.12
CA GLY A 93 -5.11 -10.65 -4.43
C GLY A 93 -4.58 -9.21 -4.36
N TRP A 94 -3.29 -9.04 -4.10
CA TRP A 94 -2.70 -7.69 -4.09
C TRP A 94 -2.90 -7.02 -5.47
N PRO A 95 -3.35 -5.75 -5.53
CA PRO A 95 -3.45 -5.02 -6.79
C PRO A 95 -2.08 -4.80 -7.44
N LYS A 96 -1.67 -5.76 -8.27
CA LYS A 96 -0.38 -5.77 -8.96
C LYS A 96 -0.27 -4.63 -9.94
N ARG A 97 0.83 -3.88 -9.91
CA ARG A 97 1.14 -2.80 -10.87
C ARG A 97 0.97 -3.25 -12.33
N SER A 98 1.43 -4.44 -12.67
CA SER A 98 1.33 -4.99 -14.04
C SER A 98 -0.12 -5.23 -14.51
N VAL A 99 -1.08 -5.33 -13.57
CA VAL A 99 -2.49 -5.63 -13.83
C VAL A 99 -3.35 -4.37 -13.77
N VAL A 100 -3.19 -3.56 -12.71
CA VAL A 100 -4.05 -2.39 -12.47
C VAL A 100 -3.38 -1.07 -12.85
N GLY A 101 -2.10 -1.08 -13.21
CA GLY A 101 -1.32 0.13 -13.49
C GLY A 101 -0.75 0.80 -12.24
N GLU A 102 0.20 1.72 -12.46
CA GLU A 102 1.00 2.35 -11.41
C GLU A 102 0.16 3.08 -10.36
N LYS A 103 -0.78 3.92 -10.79
CA LYS A 103 -1.60 4.75 -9.89
C LYS A 103 -2.53 3.92 -9.01
N ALA A 104 -3.16 2.89 -9.57
CA ALA A 104 -4.03 2.00 -8.81
C ALA A 104 -3.23 1.14 -7.81
N ALA A 105 -2.07 0.63 -8.22
CA ALA A 105 -1.19 -0.10 -7.31
C ALA A 105 -0.64 0.79 -6.18
N SER A 106 -0.31 2.05 -6.46
CA SER A 106 0.11 3.00 -5.42
C SER A 106 -1.03 3.34 -4.46
N ALA A 107 -2.28 3.33 -4.91
CA ALA A 107 -3.45 3.49 -4.05
C ALA A 107 -3.53 2.41 -2.97
N ALA A 108 -3.32 1.14 -3.36
CA ALA A 108 -3.33 0.02 -2.41
C ALA A 108 -2.27 0.19 -1.31
N PHE A 109 -1.07 0.64 -1.68
CA PHE A 109 -0.04 1.00 -0.72
C PHE A 109 -0.47 2.15 0.21
N LEU A 110 -0.96 3.26 -0.33
CA LEU A 110 -1.32 4.44 0.47
C LEU A 110 -2.44 4.13 1.47
N VAL A 111 -3.47 3.42 1.02
CA VAL A 111 -4.57 2.98 1.88
C VAL A 111 -4.04 2.10 3.03
N LEU A 112 -3.14 1.16 2.74
CA LEU A 112 -2.53 0.33 3.79
C LEU A 112 -1.63 1.16 4.72
N GLN A 113 -0.78 2.04 4.18
CA GLN A 113 0.11 2.95 4.91
C GLN A 113 -0.64 3.82 5.92
N HIS A 114 -1.86 4.23 5.59
CA HIS A 114 -2.68 5.12 6.41
C HIS A 114 -3.65 4.39 7.34
N SER A 115 -3.85 3.08 7.14
CA SER A 115 -4.70 2.27 8.01
C SER A 115 -4.13 2.06 9.43
N ASP A 116 -4.95 1.50 10.31
CA ASP A 116 -4.53 1.12 11.66
C ASP A 116 -3.49 -0.01 11.66
N LEU A 117 -2.74 -0.11 12.76
CA LEU A 117 -1.65 -1.07 12.91
C LEU A 117 -2.10 -2.52 12.63
N ILE A 118 -3.31 -2.90 13.04
CA ILE A 118 -3.84 -4.25 12.83
C ILE A 118 -3.91 -4.62 11.34
N TYR A 119 -4.31 -3.68 10.48
CA TYR A 119 -4.38 -3.90 9.03
C TYR A 119 -2.99 -3.88 8.41
N GLN A 120 -2.13 -2.97 8.86
CA GLN A 120 -0.73 -2.92 8.44
C GLN A 120 -0.04 -4.25 8.70
N GLN A 121 -0.13 -4.79 9.92
CA GLN A 121 0.42 -6.10 10.28
C GLN A 121 -0.20 -7.23 9.45
N LYS A 122 -1.52 -7.24 9.30
CA LYS A 122 -2.25 -8.26 8.54
C LYS A 122 -1.78 -8.37 7.09
N TYR A 123 -1.56 -7.23 6.42
CA TYR A 123 -1.24 -7.19 5.00
C TYR A 123 0.25 -6.95 4.68
N LEU A 124 1.10 -6.70 5.68
CA LEU A 124 2.54 -6.54 5.48
C LEU A 124 3.19 -7.74 4.76
N PRO A 125 2.88 -9.02 5.06
CA PRO A 125 3.41 -10.15 4.29
C PRO A 125 3.06 -10.12 2.81
N LEU A 126 1.86 -9.65 2.47
CA LEU A 126 1.40 -9.51 1.10
C LEU A 126 2.11 -8.34 0.39
N ALA A 127 2.30 -7.22 1.09
CA ALA A 127 3.08 -6.09 0.58
C ALA A 127 4.55 -6.48 0.32
N ARG A 128 5.17 -7.27 1.20
CA ARG A 128 6.52 -7.85 1.00
C ARG A 128 6.60 -8.69 -0.27
N THR A 129 5.62 -9.56 -0.46
CA THR A 129 5.52 -10.39 -1.67
C THR A 129 5.38 -9.53 -2.92
N ALA A 130 4.50 -8.52 -2.90
CA ALA A 130 4.32 -7.61 -4.03
C ALA A 130 5.60 -6.82 -4.36
N ALA A 131 6.35 -6.35 -3.36
CA ALA A 131 7.61 -5.64 -3.59
C ALA A 131 8.69 -6.56 -4.16
N ALA A 132 8.82 -7.78 -3.64
CA ALA A 132 9.76 -8.78 -4.17
C ALA A 132 9.46 -9.15 -5.63
N GLU A 133 8.18 -9.17 -6.02
CA GLU A 133 7.72 -9.38 -7.40
C GLU A 133 7.78 -8.10 -8.27
N GLN A 134 8.29 -6.98 -7.74
CA GLN A 134 8.31 -5.67 -8.43
C GLN A 134 6.92 -5.15 -8.83
N GLU A 135 5.89 -5.58 -8.10
CA GLU A 135 4.49 -5.17 -8.22
C GLU A 135 4.10 -4.07 -7.23
N MET A 136 4.99 -3.77 -6.27
CA MET A 136 4.99 -2.59 -5.40
C MET A 136 6.39 -1.96 -5.44
N ARG A 137 6.48 -0.64 -5.31
CA ARG A 137 7.78 0.03 -5.17
C ARG A 137 8.46 -0.41 -3.87
N ALA A 138 9.75 -0.74 -3.97
CA ALA A 138 10.62 -1.00 -2.82
C ALA A 138 10.55 0.11 -1.75
N SER A 139 10.56 1.37 -2.20
CA SER A 139 10.43 2.53 -1.32
C SER A 139 9.08 2.60 -0.60
N SER A 140 7.98 2.19 -1.25
CA SER A 140 6.67 2.09 -0.60
C SER A 140 6.70 1.06 0.55
N LEU A 141 7.27 -0.12 0.32
CA LEU A 141 7.40 -1.11 1.38
C LEU A 141 8.27 -0.61 2.54
N ALA A 142 9.40 0.04 2.25
CA ALA A 142 10.27 0.63 3.28
C ALA A 142 9.52 1.60 4.19
N LEU A 143 8.64 2.44 3.63
CA LEU A 143 7.80 3.37 4.38
C LEU A 143 6.78 2.66 5.29
N LEU A 144 6.24 1.54 4.83
CA LEU A 144 5.28 0.74 5.58
C LEU A 144 5.97 0.00 6.73
N GLU A 145 7.14 -0.59 6.48
CA GLU A 145 7.92 -1.29 7.50
C GLU A 145 8.37 -0.35 8.62
N ASP A 146 8.93 0.81 8.29
CA ASP A 146 9.31 1.82 9.28
C ASP A 146 8.11 2.26 10.13
N ARG A 147 6.92 2.39 9.52
CA ARG A 147 5.69 2.75 10.23
C ARG A 147 5.24 1.65 11.20
N VAL A 148 5.23 0.40 10.76
CA VAL A 148 4.86 -0.75 11.60
C VAL A 148 5.83 -0.88 12.76
N LEU A 149 7.14 -0.81 12.50
CA LEU A 149 8.18 -0.92 13.53
C LEU A 149 8.00 0.12 14.64
N LEU A 150 7.86 1.40 14.29
CA LEU A 150 7.66 2.44 15.31
C LEU A 150 6.36 2.27 16.09
N ARG A 151 5.27 1.83 15.43
CA ARG A 151 3.99 1.55 16.10
C ARG A 151 4.04 0.32 16.99
N GLU A 152 4.99 -0.58 16.76
CA GLU A 152 5.33 -1.72 17.64
C GLU A 152 6.35 -1.36 18.73
N GLY A 153 6.75 -0.08 18.85
CA GLY A 153 7.75 0.37 19.83
C GLY A 153 9.19 -0.02 19.47
N LYS A 154 9.44 -0.47 18.24
CA LYS A 154 10.77 -0.79 17.71
C LYS A 154 11.37 0.42 17.01
N LYS A 155 12.66 0.37 16.70
CA LYS A 155 13.33 1.39 15.87
C LYS A 155 13.05 1.14 14.39
N GLN A 156 12.99 2.20 13.60
CA GLN A 156 12.82 2.13 12.15
C GLN A 156 14.15 1.78 11.45
N ILE A 157 14.09 1.35 10.19
CA ILE A 157 15.26 0.86 9.42
C ILE A 157 15.74 1.93 8.43
N TYR A 158 14.82 2.61 7.75
CA TYR A 158 15.12 3.51 6.63
C TYR A 158 15.02 4.99 7.00
N GLY A 159 14.47 5.33 8.17
CA GLY A 159 14.32 6.72 8.61
C GLY A 159 13.21 7.45 7.87
N SER A 160 12.14 6.76 7.46
CA SER A 160 11.06 7.35 6.69
C SER A 160 10.01 8.07 7.55
N GLN A 161 9.97 7.81 8.86
CA GLN A 161 9.04 8.43 9.79
C GLN A 161 9.76 9.53 10.56
N VAL A 162 9.27 10.75 10.39
CA VAL A 162 9.84 11.99 10.94
C VAL A 162 8.82 12.64 11.88
N GLN A 163 9.31 13.50 12.78
CA GLN A 163 8.50 14.28 13.70
C GLN A 163 9.05 15.70 13.81
N ARG A 164 8.29 16.59 14.46
CA ARG A 164 8.83 17.87 14.93
C ARG A 164 9.27 17.71 16.39
N ASN A 165 10.45 18.20 16.73
CA ASN A 165 10.88 18.30 18.12
C ASN A 165 10.22 19.51 18.83
N ASP A 166 10.52 19.71 20.11
CA ASP A 166 9.97 20.82 20.91
C ASP A 166 10.36 22.21 20.38
N ALA A 167 11.47 22.30 19.63
CA ALA A 167 11.89 23.52 18.94
C ALA A 167 11.18 23.72 17.58
N GLY A 168 10.29 22.80 17.20
CA GLY A 168 9.53 22.82 15.95
C GLY A 168 10.33 22.38 14.72
N GLU A 169 11.54 21.84 14.91
CA GLU A 169 12.44 21.38 13.86
C GLU A 169 12.12 19.95 13.45
N TRP A 170 12.26 19.64 12.16
CA TRP A 170 12.08 18.29 11.66
C TRP A 170 13.22 17.39 12.07
N GLU A 171 12.87 16.23 12.63
CA GLU A 171 13.82 15.19 12.97
C GLU A 171 13.34 13.78 12.61
N VAL A 172 14.29 12.88 12.41
CA VAL A 172 14.00 11.45 12.23
C VAL A 172 13.64 10.82 13.58
N ARG A 173 12.58 10.01 13.62
CA ARG A 173 12.25 9.21 14.82
C ARG A 173 13.28 8.10 15.04
N SER A 174 13.23 7.44 16.21
CA SER A 174 14.15 6.36 16.62
C SER A 174 14.55 5.41 15.48
N LEU A 175 15.84 5.39 15.17
CA LEU A 175 16.44 4.72 14.01
C LEU A 175 17.44 3.65 14.49
N GLU A 176 17.39 2.47 13.88
CA GLU A 176 18.18 1.30 14.30
C GLU A 176 19.70 1.54 14.19
N ASP A 177 20.13 2.06 13.03
CA ASP A 177 21.54 2.24 12.70
C ASP A 177 21.72 3.52 11.84
N PRO A 178 21.82 4.69 12.49
CA PRO A 178 21.92 5.97 11.79
C PRO A 178 23.12 6.09 10.84
N GLU A 179 24.25 5.45 11.18
CA GLU A 179 25.50 5.57 10.42
C GLU A 179 25.40 4.97 9.01
N HIS A 180 24.65 3.88 8.85
CA HIS A 180 24.50 3.19 7.57
C HIS A 180 23.12 3.36 6.91
N VAL A 181 22.32 4.32 7.39
CA VAL A 181 20.95 4.52 6.90
C VAL A 181 20.89 4.83 5.40
N ASP A 182 21.81 5.64 4.88
CA ASP A 182 21.78 6.05 3.48
C ASP A 182 22.12 4.91 2.53
N ARG A 183 22.92 3.94 2.96
CA ARG A 183 23.14 2.69 2.22
C ARG A 183 21.83 1.90 2.09
N ARG A 184 21.04 1.81 3.17
CA ARG A 184 19.74 1.12 3.15
C ARG A 184 18.72 1.88 2.32
N ARG A 185 18.66 3.21 2.45
CA ARG A 185 17.78 4.08 1.65
C ARG A 185 18.06 3.97 0.16
N ALA A 186 19.32 4.01 -0.25
CA ALA A 186 19.72 3.81 -1.65
C ALA A 186 19.28 2.44 -2.18
N SER A 187 19.39 1.37 -1.38
CA SER A 187 19.02 0.00 -1.79
C SER A 187 17.52 -0.19 -2.08
N VAL A 188 16.67 0.75 -1.67
CA VAL A 188 15.23 0.76 -1.92
C VAL A 188 14.76 1.97 -2.75
N GLY A 189 15.70 2.77 -3.27
CA GLY A 189 15.42 3.94 -4.10
C GLY A 189 14.91 5.16 -3.33
N LEU A 190 15.22 5.29 -2.04
CA LEU A 190 14.99 6.50 -1.25
C LEU A 190 16.18 7.45 -1.34
N PRO A 191 15.96 8.78 -1.35
CA PRO A 191 17.04 9.77 -1.32
C PRO A 191 17.77 9.72 0.03
N PRO A 192 18.99 10.26 0.17
CA PRO A 192 19.68 10.39 1.46
C PRO A 192 18.79 11.01 2.55
N LEU A 193 18.98 10.61 3.81
CA LEU A 193 18.15 11.03 4.93
C LEU A 193 18.19 12.55 5.13
N ALA A 194 19.37 13.15 4.99
CA ALA A 194 19.54 14.59 5.09
C ALA A 194 18.74 15.36 4.03
N GLU A 195 18.78 14.90 2.77
CA GLU A 195 17.98 15.47 1.67
C GLU A 195 16.48 15.31 1.94
N TYR A 196 16.08 14.15 2.43
CA TYR A 196 14.68 13.86 2.77
C TYR A 196 14.15 14.82 3.84
N LEU A 197 14.90 15.02 4.93
CA LEU A 197 14.56 15.95 6.01
C LEU A 197 14.52 17.41 5.52
N ALA A 198 15.49 17.82 4.69
CA ALA A 198 15.51 19.16 4.10
C ALA A 198 14.23 19.45 3.29
N GLY A 199 13.68 18.44 2.60
CA GLY A 199 12.41 18.57 1.89
C GLY A 199 11.22 18.89 2.81
N PHE A 200 11.19 18.37 4.04
CA PHE A 200 10.14 18.72 5.01
C PHE A 200 10.28 20.15 5.50
N ALA A 201 11.49 20.55 5.86
CA ALA A 201 11.79 21.92 6.27
C ALA A 201 11.39 22.94 5.18
N GLN A 202 11.75 22.69 3.92
CA GLN A 202 11.40 23.57 2.82
C GLN A 202 9.88 23.71 2.61
N ARG A 203 9.13 22.60 2.64
CA ARG A 203 7.67 22.63 2.43
C ARG A 203 6.90 23.30 3.57
N SER A 204 7.45 23.23 4.77
CA SER A 204 6.80 23.73 5.99
C SER A 204 7.31 25.09 6.46
N GLY A 205 8.33 25.65 5.80
CA GLY A 205 9.04 26.85 6.26
C GLY A 205 9.83 26.65 7.56
N GLY A 206 10.08 25.40 7.96
CA GLY A 206 10.75 25.02 9.20
C GLY A 206 12.26 24.81 9.05
N LYS A 207 12.91 24.37 10.12
CA LYS A 207 14.31 23.95 10.14
C LYS A 207 14.41 22.43 10.31
N VAL A 208 15.57 21.88 10.00
CA VAL A 208 15.96 20.50 10.31
C VAL A 208 16.86 20.57 11.54
N ALA A 209 16.66 19.69 12.53
CA ALA A 209 17.59 19.57 13.65
C ALA A 209 19.00 19.17 13.15
N ASP A 210 20.05 19.25 13.97
CA ASP A 210 21.35 18.71 13.56
C ASP A 210 21.29 17.18 13.52
N HIS A 211 21.41 16.60 12.32
CA HIS A 211 21.47 15.16 12.14
C HIS A 211 22.80 14.84 11.51
N SER A 212 23.64 14.11 12.24
CA SER A 212 24.80 13.42 11.68
C SER A 212 24.33 12.26 10.79
N GLY A 213 23.75 12.58 9.63
CA GLY A 213 23.57 11.65 8.53
C GLY A 213 24.92 11.48 7.82
N GLY A 214 25.38 10.24 7.72
CA GLY A 214 26.68 9.90 7.14
C GLY A 214 26.90 10.47 5.73
N ALA A 215 28.17 10.68 5.39
CA ALA A 215 28.62 11.27 4.12
C ALA A 215 27.97 10.64 2.87
N PRO A 216 27.78 11.42 1.78
CA PRO A 216 27.19 10.92 0.55
C PRO A 216 28.02 9.76 -0.02
N LEU A 217 27.39 8.60 -0.22
CA LEU A 217 28.02 7.42 -0.81
C LEU A 217 28.12 7.59 -2.33
N ALA A 218 29.35 7.74 -2.83
CA ALA A 218 29.67 7.82 -4.26
C ALA A 218 29.37 6.51 -5.03
N ASP A 219 29.18 5.39 -4.32
CA ASP A 219 29.06 4.04 -4.90
C ASP A 219 27.90 3.24 -4.28
N ALA A 220 26.66 3.71 -4.45
CA ALA A 220 25.49 2.96 -4.00
C ALA A 220 25.36 1.62 -4.76
N PRO A 221 25.27 0.46 -4.07
CA PRO A 221 25.06 -0.82 -4.75
C PRO A 221 23.67 -0.84 -5.42
N PRO A 222 23.49 -1.64 -6.49
CA PRO A 222 22.19 -1.80 -7.14
C PRO A 222 21.12 -2.26 -6.13
N LEU A 223 19.85 -1.91 -6.40
CA LEU A 223 18.68 -2.28 -5.59
C LEU A 223 18.78 -3.76 -5.15
N ARG A 224 18.97 -3.99 -3.85
CA ARG A 224 19.16 -5.32 -3.26
C ARG A 224 17.80 -6.01 -3.20
N GLN A 225 17.53 -6.89 -4.16
CA GLN A 225 16.29 -7.68 -4.23
C GLN A 225 16.15 -8.70 -3.07
N ASP A 226 17.26 -9.03 -2.41
CA ASP A 226 17.36 -10.01 -1.31
C ASP A 226 16.99 -9.44 0.09
N LEU A 227 16.98 -8.11 0.27
CA LEU A 227 16.44 -7.47 1.48
C LEU A 227 14.94 -7.73 1.64
N PHE A 228 14.25 -8.05 0.53
CA PHE A 228 12.86 -8.44 0.49
C PHE A 228 12.68 -9.95 0.55
N SER A 229 13.64 -10.73 1.08
CA SER A 229 13.42 -12.16 1.30
C SER A 229 12.17 -12.29 2.15
N ALA A 230 11.05 -12.60 1.49
CA ALA A 230 9.88 -13.13 2.13
C ALA A 230 10.44 -14.27 2.97
N THR A 231 10.44 -14.10 4.30
CA THR A 231 10.64 -15.24 5.16
C THR A 231 9.67 -16.30 4.67
N ASP A 232 10.04 -17.57 4.67
CA ASP A 232 9.15 -18.65 4.20
C ASP A 232 7.76 -18.57 4.89
N ASP A 233 7.69 -17.92 6.05
CA ASP A 233 6.49 -17.50 6.76
C ASP A 233 5.56 -16.54 6.00
N ALA A 234 6.06 -15.57 5.23
CA ALA A 234 5.24 -14.63 4.47
C ALA A 234 4.59 -15.28 3.24
N ARG A 235 5.32 -16.15 2.53
CA ARG A 235 4.77 -16.97 1.43
C ARG A 235 3.77 -17.99 1.98
N THR A 236 4.10 -18.62 3.10
CA THR A 236 3.21 -19.57 3.79
C THR A 236 1.97 -18.89 4.36
N ALA A 237 2.09 -17.69 4.92
CA ALA A 237 0.95 -16.87 5.38
C ALA A 237 0.07 -16.46 4.20
N TYR A 238 0.65 -16.13 3.05
CA TYR A 238 -0.08 -15.84 1.82
C TYR A 238 -0.85 -17.06 1.28
N GLU A 239 -0.23 -18.24 1.22
CA GLU A 239 -0.92 -19.47 0.81
C GLU A 239 -2.06 -19.83 1.76
N LYS A 240 -1.89 -19.60 3.08
CA LYS A 240 -2.95 -19.76 4.07
C LYS A 240 -4.09 -18.76 3.84
N LEU A 241 -3.79 -17.48 3.62
CA LEU A 241 -4.81 -16.45 3.36
C LEU A 241 -5.61 -16.72 2.08
N ARG A 242 -4.97 -17.25 1.03
CA ARG A 242 -5.64 -17.61 -0.24
C ARG A 242 -6.59 -18.83 -0.11
N GLN A 243 -6.35 -19.70 0.87
CA GLN A 243 -7.18 -20.88 1.13
C GLN A 243 -8.39 -20.60 2.01
N VAL A 244 -8.43 -19.45 2.71
CA VAL A 244 -9.60 -19.04 3.49
C VAL A 244 -10.64 -18.47 2.53
N LYS A 245 -11.68 -19.27 2.22
CA LYS A 245 -12.88 -18.74 1.56
C LYS A 245 -13.48 -17.63 2.44
N PRO A 246 -13.86 -16.48 1.88
CA PRO A 246 -14.46 -15.40 2.66
C PRO A 246 -15.73 -15.92 3.34
N THR A 247 -15.72 -15.93 4.67
CA THR A 247 -16.93 -16.13 5.44
C THR A 247 -17.69 -14.81 5.38
N PRO A 248 -18.97 -14.78 4.94
CA PRO A 248 -19.75 -13.56 5.00
C PRO A 248 -19.82 -13.11 6.47
N GLY A 249 -19.24 -11.95 6.76
CA GLY A 249 -19.24 -11.38 8.11
C GLY A 249 -20.67 -11.07 8.57
N PRO A 250 -20.97 -11.22 9.88
CA PRO A 250 -22.30 -10.95 10.40
C PRO A 250 -22.66 -9.47 10.22
N ALA A 251 -23.86 -9.21 9.70
CA ALA A 251 -24.42 -7.88 9.62
C ALA A 251 -24.63 -7.34 11.05
N GLY A 252 -23.99 -6.22 11.36
CA GLY A 252 -24.27 -5.41 12.54
C GLY A 252 -23.50 -5.82 13.79
N LEU A 253 -22.37 -5.17 14.03
CA LEU A 253 -21.85 -4.96 15.37
C LEU A 253 -21.22 -3.57 15.41
N THR A 254 -21.93 -2.66 16.08
CA THR A 254 -21.52 -1.31 16.41
C THR A 254 -20.28 -1.38 17.31
N LEU A 255 -19.11 -0.99 16.80
CA LEU A 255 -17.93 -0.83 17.64
C LEU A 255 -17.89 0.61 18.17
N GLN A 256 -18.05 0.72 19.48
CA GLN A 256 -18.00 1.96 20.25
C GLN A 256 -16.55 2.49 20.22
N LEU A 257 -16.35 3.66 19.61
CA LEU A 257 -15.05 4.35 19.61
C LEU A 257 -14.71 4.81 21.04
N ALA A 258 -13.56 4.36 21.54
CA ALA A 258 -12.79 5.08 22.55
C ALA A 258 -11.47 5.50 21.89
N CYS A 259 -11.43 6.71 21.35
CA CYS A 259 -10.19 7.39 21.02
C CYS A 259 -9.82 8.27 22.21
N HIS A 260 -8.76 7.90 22.93
CA HIS A 260 -8.02 8.80 23.81
C HIS A 260 -6.66 9.06 23.16
N ASP A 261 -6.43 10.36 22.93
CA ASP A 261 -5.16 11.09 22.95
C ASP A 261 -3.94 10.52 22.21
N PHE A 262 -3.64 11.10 21.04
CA PHE A 262 -2.27 11.47 20.59
C PHE A 262 -2.34 12.62 19.57
#